data_AF-A0A450YYA0-F1
#
_entry.id   AF-A0A450YYA0-F1
#
_cell.length_a   1.000
_cell.length_b   1.000
_cell.length_c   1.000
_cell.angle_alpha   90.00
_cell.angle_beta   90.00
_cell.angle_gamma   90.00
#
_symmetry.space_group_name_H-M   'P 1'
#
loop_
_entity.id
_entity.type
_entity.pdbx_description
1 polymer ?
#
loop_
_entity_poly.entity_id
_entity_poly.type
_entity_poly.pdbx_seq_one_letter_code
_entity_poly.pdbx_strand_id
1 'polypeptide(L)' 'MQLKTILNRIQKFKSFVYGKIRWIKQAKEPTIEVELVARKNSSPLCSACSRTGP' A
#
# COMPACT_ATOMS: atom_id res chain seq x y z
N MET A 1 4.46 8.07 12.14
CA MET A 1 3.01 7.74 12.15
C MET A 1 2.85 6.25 12.40
N GLN A 2 2.25 5.85 13.53
CA GLN A 2 2.17 4.44 13.96
C GLN A 2 1.38 3.54 13.00
N LEU A 3 0.35 4.07 12.32
CA LEU A 3 -0.50 3.29 11.41
C LEU A 3 0.29 2.67 10.26
N LYS A 4 1.20 3.44 9.62
CA LYS A 4 2.10 2.90 8.59
C LYS A 4 2.97 1.77 9.13
N THR A 5 3.49 1.91 10.34
CA THR A 5 4.35 0.90 10.96
C THR A 5 3.58 -0.38 11.24
N ILE A 6 2.36 -0.26 11.78
CA ILE A 6 1.47 -1.40 12.01
C ILE A 6 1.17 -2.09 10.68
N LEU A 7 0.72 -1.34 9.66
CA LEU A 7 0.40 -1.88 8.35
C LEU A 7 1.60 -2.56 7.69
N ASN A 8 2.80 -1.96 7.76
CA ASN A 8 4.04 -2.60 7.27
C ASN A 8 4.38 -3.91 8.01
N ARG A 9 3.92 -4.08 9.25
CA ARG A 9 4.14 -5.29 10.05
C ARG A 9 3.12 -6.38 9.75
N ILE A 10 1.83 -6.03 9.67
CA ILE A 10 0.72 -7.00 9.55
C ILE A 10 0.34 -7.31 8.10
N GLN A 11 0.58 -6.39 7.16
CA GLN A 11 0.15 -6.52 5.76
C GLN A 11 1.23 -5.99 4.83
N LYS A 12 2.08 -6.90 4.34
CA LYS A 12 3.24 -6.56 3.50
C LYS A 12 2.86 -6.56 2.02
N PHE A 13 3.13 -5.45 1.35
CA PHE A 13 3.07 -5.36 -0.10
C PHE A 13 4.48 -5.29 -0.69
N LYS A 14 4.90 -6.34 -1.39
CA LYS A 14 6.22 -6.40 -2.06
C LYS A 14 6.30 -5.31 -3.13
N SER A 15 7.39 -4.55 -3.16
CA SER A 15 7.61 -3.44 -4.11
C SER A 15 6.72 -2.19 -3.93
N PHE A 16 5.85 -2.15 -2.91
CA PHE A 16 5.04 -0.97 -2.60
C PHE A 16 5.42 -0.35 -1.24
N VAL A 17 5.00 0.88 -1.02
CA VAL A 17 5.08 1.60 0.26
C VAL A 17 3.76 2.27 0.57
N TYR A 18 3.42 2.34 1.86
CA TYR A 18 2.24 3.06 2.33
C TYR A 18 2.44 4.58 2.22
N GLY A 19 1.62 5.18 1.36
CA GLY A 19 1.57 6.61 1.02
C GLY A 19 0.72 7.41 1.99
N LYS A 20 -0.14 8.28 1.46
CA LYS A 20 -1.02 9.12 2.28
C LYS A 20 -2.05 8.27 3.04
N ILE A 21 -2.42 8.73 4.22
CA ILE A 21 -3.47 8.13 5.07
C ILE A 21 -4.51 9.21 5.31
N ARG A 22 -5.78 8.87 5.09
CA ARG A 22 -6.90 9.82 5.21
C ARG A 22 -8.13 9.14 5.80
N TRP A 23 -8.88 9.89 6.60
CA TRP A 23 -10.23 9.51 7.00
C TRP A 23 -11.20 9.77 5.85
N ILE A 24 -12.08 8.82 5.58
CA ILE A 24 -13.15 9.00 4.61
C ILE A 24 -14.40 9.49 5.36
N LYS A 25 -14.68 10.78 5.24
CA LYS A 25 -15.78 11.45 5.96
C LYS A 25 -17.19 10.98 5.53
N GLN A 26 -17.31 10.42 4.33
CA GLN A 26 -18.58 10.02 3.72
C GLN A 26 -18.72 8.50 3.59
N ALA A 27 -17.84 7.73 4.25
CA ALA A 27 -18.00 6.29 4.30
C ALA A 27 -19.16 5.93 5.23
N LYS A 28 -19.85 4.83 4.92
CA LYS A 28 -20.97 4.32 5.75
C LYS A 28 -20.53 3.96 7.17
N GLU A 29 -19.24 3.67 7.33
CA GLU A 29 -18.60 3.32 8.59
C GLU A 29 -17.28 4.10 8.73
N PRO A 30 -16.71 4.18 9.94
CA PRO A 30 -15.40 4.80 10.13
C PRO A 30 -14.32 4.11 9.27
N THR A 31 -13.96 4.74 8.15
CA THR A 31 -13.02 4.16 7.18
C THR A 31 -11.75 5.01 7.09
N ILE A 32 -10.61 4.31 7.12
CA ILE A 32 -9.31 4.88 6.83
C ILE A 32 -8.89 4.40 5.44
N GLU A 33 -8.68 5.33 4.52
CA GLU A 33 -8.07 5.04 3.23
C GLU A 33 -6.55 5.23 3.32
N VAL A 34 -5.83 4.26 2.77
CA VAL A 34 -4.37 4.29 2.72
C VAL A 34 -3.91 4.07 1.29
N GLU A 35 -3.15 5.02 0.78
CA GLU A 35 -2.55 4.95 -0.54
C GLU A 35 -1.41 3.93 -0.57
N LEU A 36 -1.34 3.13 -1.63
CA LEU A 36 -0.21 2.25 -1.93
C LEU A 36 0.53 2.78 -3.16
N VAL A 37 1.82 3.07 -2.98
CA VAL A 37 2.65 3.65 -4.04
C VAL A 37 3.76 2.66 -4.40
N ALA A 38 3.99 2.44 -5.68
CA ALA A 38 5.13 1.64 -6.14
C ALA A 38 6.44 2.31 -5.70
N ARG A 39 7.40 1.52 -5.23
CA ARG A 39 8.72 2.07 -4.89
C ARG A 39 9.38 2.58 -6.17
N LYS A 40 9.96 3.77 -6.10
CA LYS A 40 10.56 4.47 -7.25
C LYS A 40 11.51 3.60 -8.09
N ASN A 41 12.23 2.67 -7.47
CA ASN A 41 13.21 1.78 -8.12
C ASN A 41 12.87 0.29 -7.94
N SER A 42 11.62 -0.07 -7.61
CA SER A 42 11.26 -1.49 -7.58
C SER A 42 11.07 -2.05 -8.98
N SER A 43 11.59 -3.25 -9.24
CA SER A 43 11.26 -4.00 -10.45
C SER A 43 9.74 -4.14 -10.57
N PRO A 44 9.16 -3.89 -11.75
CA PRO A 44 7.73 -4.05 -11.98
C PRO A 44 7.33 -5.49 -11.68
N LEU A 45 6.13 -5.70 -11.12
CA LEU A 45 5.57 -7.03 -10.92
C LEU A 45 4.46 -7.24 -11.94
N CYS A 46 4.51 -8.37 -12.65
CA CYS A 46 3.42 -8.74 -13.57
C CYS A 46 2.14 -8.99 -12.77
N SER A 47 1.05 -8.29 -13.09
CA SER A 47 -0.25 -8.48 -12.43
C SER A 47 -0.85 -9.88 -12.63
N ALA A 48 -0.45 -10.60 -13.68
CA ALA A 48 -0.92 -11.95 -13.97
C ALA A 48 -0.10 -13.05 -13.26
N CYS A 49 1.23 -12.94 -13.23
CA CYS A 49 2.10 -14.01 -12.71
C CYS A 49 2.91 -13.63 -11.46
N SER A 50 2.82 -12.38 -10.99
CA SER A 50 3.57 -11.84 -9.84
C SER A 50 5.09 -11.98 -9.92
N ARG A 51 5.65 -12.24 -11.11
CA ARG A 51 7.09 -12.26 -11.36
C ARG A 51 7.61 -10.85 -11.59
N THR A 52 8.85 -10.62 -11.21
CA THR A 52 9.58 -9.38 -11.51
C THR A 52 9.84 -9.31 -13.00
N GLY A 53 9.38 -8.21 -13.62
CA GLY A 53 9.71 -7.86 -14.99
C GLY A 53 11.18 -7.41 -15.11
N PRO A 54 11.73 -7.45 -16.34
CA PRO A 54 13.09 -7.00 -16.63
C PRO A 54 13.30 -5.51 -16.30
#